data_AF-A0A967LF09-F1
#
_entry.id   AF-A0A967LF09-F1
#
_cell.length_a   1.000
_cell.length_b   1.000
_cell.length_c   1.000
_cell.angle_alpha   90.00
_cell.angle_beta   90.00
_cell.angle_gamma   90.00
#
_symmetry.space_group_name_H-M   'P 1'
#
loop_
_entity.id
_entity.type
_entity.pdbx_description
1 polymer ?
#
loop_
_entity_poly.entity_id
_entity_poly.type
_entity_poly.pdbx_seq_one_letter_code
_entity_poly.pdbx_strand_id
1 'polypeptide(L)'
;RPGKLTLKVSDQSARPLTMTSPDHPVLWRDVPDLTDCSIQTDVEMVSVQQGDFISGLILEVQEGTTTSRYVFALEDGDFLRVKRATGGSYSTLRTLNWSEAGAVIRIRRA
;
A
#
# COMPACT_ATOMS: atom_id res chain seq x y z
N ARG A 1 13.32 8.58 -11.93
CA ARG A 1 13.04 9.45 -13.12
C ARG A 1 12.75 10.86 -12.59
N PRO A 2 13.17 11.96 -13.24
CA PRO A 2 12.81 13.30 -12.77
C PRO A 2 11.30 13.42 -12.55
N GLY A 3 10.88 14.02 -11.43
CA GLY A 3 9.47 14.15 -11.05
C GLY A 3 8.77 12.87 -10.56
N LYS A 4 9.49 11.75 -10.39
CA LYS A 4 8.95 10.49 -9.86
C LYS A 4 9.78 9.99 -8.68
N LEU A 5 9.12 9.54 -7.62
CA LEU A 5 9.73 8.72 -6.58
C LEU A 5 9.92 7.30 -7.14
N THR A 6 11.16 6.82 -7.22
CA THR A 6 11.46 5.44 -7.64
C THR A 6 11.95 4.67 -6.43
N LEU A 7 11.21 3.62 -6.06
CA LEU A 7 11.56 2.72 -4.98
C LEU A 7 12.15 1.43 -5.57
N LYS A 8 13.25 0.95 -4.98
CA LYS A 8 13.87 -0.32 -5.33
C LYS A 8 14.12 -1.10 -4.04
N VAL A 9 13.55 -2.30 -3.98
CA VAL A 9 13.87 -3.29 -2.93
C VAL A 9 14.83 -4.30 -3.56
N SER A 10 16.00 -4.50 -2.95
CA SER A 10 17.07 -5.32 -3.54
C SER A 10 17.40 -6.59 -2.74
N ASP A 11 16.90 -6.70 -1.50
CA ASP A 11 17.01 -7.92 -0.71
C ASP A 11 15.75 -8.78 -0.87
N GLN A 12 15.89 -10.06 -0.50
CA GLN A 12 14.82 -11.05 -0.53
C GLN A 12 14.21 -11.27 0.87
N SER A 13 14.46 -10.35 1.81
CA SER A 13 13.91 -10.48 3.15
C SER A 13 12.41 -10.16 3.12
N ALA A 14 11.61 -11.03 3.75
CA ALA A 14 10.19 -10.80 3.87
C ALA A 14 9.95 -9.60 4.80
N ARG A 15 9.33 -8.55 4.26
CA ARG A 15 8.96 -7.33 5.00
C ARG A 15 7.44 -7.27 5.13
N PRO A 16 6.87 -7.92 6.16
CA PRO A 16 5.42 -8.10 6.24
C PRO A 16 4.70 -6.76 6.42
N LEU A 17 3.42 -6.75 6.01
CA LEU A 17 2.50 -5.65 6.31
C LEU A 17 2.06 -5.61 7.79
N THR A 18 2.64 -6.46 8.66
CA THR A 18 2.31 -6.59 10.10
C THR A 18 3.35 -5.87 10.96
N MET A 19 2.94 -5.35 12.13
CA MET A 19 3.19 -3.92 12.32
C MET A 19 3.28 -3.39 13.77
N THR A 20 4.04 -4.03 14.65
CA THR A 20 4.56 -3.27 15.81
C THR A 20 5.72 -2.33 15.42
N SER A 21 6.40 -2.60 14.29
CA SER A 21 7.38 -1.71 13.65
C SER A 21 7.57 -2.15 12.19
N PRO A 22 7.18 -1.36 11.17
CA PRO A 22 7.30 -1.79 9.78
C PRO A 22 8.75 -1.70 9.36
N ASP A 23 9.25 -2.74 8.72
CA ASP A 23 10.55 -2.74 8.07
C ASP A 23 10.42 -2.59 6.54
N HIS A 24 9.20 -2.58 5.98
CA HIS A 24 8.98 -2.27 4.56
C HIS A 24 9.20 -0.78 4.25
N PRO A 25 9.68 -0.44 3.04
CA PRO A 25 9.79 0.95 2.62
C PRO A 25 8.41 1.64 2.62
N VAL A 26 8.32 2.77 3.33
CA VAL A 26 7.08 3.54 3.42
C VAL A 26 7.39 5.03 3.60
N LEU A 27 6.56 5.89 3.01
CA LEU A 27 6.58 7.33 3.21
C LEU A 27 5.26 7.75 3.86
N TRP A 28 5.36 8.31 5.06
CA TRP A 28 4.20 8.78 5.81
C TRP A 28 4.00 10.28 5.63
N ARG A 29 2.73 10.70 5.67
CA ARG A 29 2.32 12.09 5.80
C ARG A 29 1.03 12.11 6.62
N ASP A 30 0.97 13.02 7.58
CA ASP A 30 -0.24 13.20 8.39
C ASP A 30 -1.44 13.56 7.50
N VAL A 31 -2.59 13.02 7.86
CA VAL A 31 -3.89 13.32 7.27
C VAL A 31 -4.83 13.79 8.39
N PRO A 32 -5.90 14.53 8.09
CA PRO A 32 -6.84 14.93 9.13
C PRO A 32 -7.43 13.75 9.91
N ASP A 33 -7.37 13.84 11.24
CA ASP A 33 -7.82 12.76 12.13
C ASP A 33 -9.33 12.59 12.16
N LEU A 34 -10.09 13.67 11.95
CA LEU A 34 -11.55 13.69 12.17
C LEU A 34 -12.37 14.10 10.95
N THR A 35 -11.74 14.58 9.88
CA THR A 35 -12.46 15.05 8.68
C THR A 35 -12.19 14.17 7.48
N ASP A 36 -13.06 14.28 6.47
CA ASP A 36 -12.87 13.69 5.16
C ASP A 36 -11.46 13.98 4.63
N CYS A 37 -10.85 12.96 4.03
CA CYS A 37 -9.60 13.12 3.33
C CYS A 37 -9.57 12.22 2.09
N SER A 38 -8.79 12.66 1.10
CA SER A 38 -8.48 11.82 -0.04
C SER A 38 -7.00 11.91 -0.37
N ILE A 39 -6.39 10.76 -0.58
CA ILE A 39 -5.02 10.60 -1.01
C ILE A 39 -5.00 9.79 -2.30
N GLN A 40 -4.15 10.18 -3.24
CA GLN A 40 -4.00 9.53 -4.55
C GLN A 40 -2.52 9.38 -4.88
N THR A 41 -2.18 8.29 -5.57
CA THR A 41 -0.89 8.12 -6.23
C THR A 41 -1.08 7.50 -7.61
N ASP A 42 -0.18 7.84 -8.52
CA ASP A 42 -0.02 7.14 -9.78
C ASP A 42 1.14 6.16 -9.60
N VAL A 43 0.84 4.86 -9.55
CA VAL A 43 1.84 3.79 -9.37
C VAL A 43 2.15 3.14 -10.71
N GLU A 44 3.43 2.94 -11.01
CA GLU A 44 3.91 2.32 -12.25
C GLU A 44 5.03 1.35 -11.91
N MET A 45 4.98 0.14 -12.46
CA MET A 45 6.06 -0.83 -12.31
C MET A 45 7.17 -0.52 -13.30
N VAL A 46 8.31 -0.08 -12.79
CA VAL A 46 9.49 0.27 -13.59
C VAL A 46 10.45 -0.91 -13.56
N SER A 47 10.64 -1.57 -14.71
CA SER A 47 11.46 -2.78 -14.92
C SER A 47 10.83 -4.11 -14.47
N VAL A 48 11.56 -5.20 -14.71
CA VAL A 48 11.16 -6.56 -14.35
C VAL A 48 11.02 -6.66 -12.84
N GLN A 49 9.83 -7.06 -12.41
CA GLN A 49 9.57 -7.38 -11.01
C GLN A 49 9.97 -8.84 -10.77
N GLN A 50 10.67 -9.09 -9.66
CA GLN A 50 11.06 -10.44 -9.23
C GLN A 50 10.63 -10.65 -7.79
N GLY A 51 10.07 -11.82 -7.51
CA GLY A 51 9.53 -12.16 -6.20
C GLY A 51 8.16 -11.52 -5.94
N ASP A 52 7.68 -11.74 -4.72
CA ASP A 52 6.38 -11.25 -4.27
C ASP A 52 6.52 -9.80 -3.79
N PHE A 53 5.60 -8.93 -4.18
CA PHE A 53 5.63 -7.53 -3.79
C PHE A 53 4.24 -6.91 -3.73
N ILE A 54 4.15 -5.83 -2.98
CA ILE A 54 2.96 -4.97 -2.96
C ILE A 54 3.39 -3.51 -2.94
N SER A 55 2.82 -2.70 -3.83
CA SER A 55 3.14 -1.28 -3.95
C SER A 55 1.91 -0.43 -4.27
N GLY A 56 1.71 0.64 -3.51
CA GLY A 56 0.55 1.51 -3.66
C GLY A 56 0.40 2.50 -2.52
N LEU A 57 -0.85 2.77 -2.15
CA LEU A 57 -1.21 3.66 -1.05
C LEU A 57 -1.50 2.88 0.22
N ILE A 58 -1.08 3.46 1.34
CA ILE A 58 -1.40 3.01 2.67
C ILE A 58 -2.06 4.16 3.43
N LEU A 59 -3.12 3.84 4.19
CA LEU A 59 -3.77 4.75 5.12
C LEU A 59 -3.85 4.09 6.48
N GLU A 60 -3.31 4.75 7.50
CA GLU A 60 -3.46 4.36 8.90
C GLU A 60 -4.63 5.14 9.51
N VAL A 61 -5.50 4.43 10.23
CA VAL A 61 -6.66 5.01 10.92
C VAL A 61 -6.80 4.42 12.31
N GLN A 62 -7.30 5.25 13.22
CA GLN A 62 -7.69 4.82 14.55
C GLN A 62 -9.18 4.40 14.55
N GLU A 63 -9.44 3.13 14.82
CA GLU A 63 -10.77 2.53 14.95
C GLU A 63 -11.03 2.16 16.41
N GLY A 64 -11.57 3.11 17.18
CA GLY A 64 -11.71 2.97 18.62
C GLY A 64 -10.33 2.92 19.29
N THR A 65 -10.01 1.82 19.98
CA THR A 65 -8.68 1.59 20.58
C THR A 65 -7.72 0.86 19.64
N THR A 66 -8.16 0.49 18.43
CA THR A 66 -7.37 -0.31 17.49
C THR A 66 -6.84 0.56 16.37
N THR A 67 -5.54 0.45 16.07
CA THR A 67 -4.96 1.02 14.86
C THR A 67 -5.11 0.03 13.72
N SER A 68 -5.79 0.46 12.66
CA SER A 68 -6.00 -0.30 11.43
C SER A 68 -5.27 0.36 10.27
N ARG A 69 -4.71 -0.44 9.36
CA ARG A 69 -4.15 0.06 8.11
C ARG A 69 -4.88 -0.51 6.91
N TYR A 70 -5.19 0.36 5.95
CA TYR A 70 -5.77 0.02 4.68
C TYR A 70 -4.73 0.20 3.58
N VAL A 71 -4.46 -0.86 2.82
CA VAL A 71 -3.51 -0.85 1.71
C VAL A 71 -4.28 -1.06 0.42
N PHE A 72 -4.16 -0.12 -0.51
CA PHE A 72 -4.69 -0.21 -1.86
C PHE A 72 -3.49 -0.24 -2.80
N ALA A 73 -3.25 -1.34 -3.50
CA ALA A 73 -1.96 -1.55 -4.15
C ALA A 73 -2.02 -2.51 -5.34
N LEU A 74 -1.03 -2.37 -6.21
CA LEU A 74 -0.63 -3.42 -7.13
C LEU A 74 0.16 -4.48 -6.35
N GLU A 75 -0.22 -5.73 -6.52
CA GLU A 75 0.43 -6.90 -5.95
C GLU A 75 0.88 -7.81 -7.09
N ASP A 76 2.14 -8.24 -7.04
CA ASP A 76 2.81 -9.17 -7.95
C ASP A 76 2.78 -8.82 -9.46
N GLY A 77 2.14 -7.70 -9.81
CA GLY A 77 1.98 -7.19 -11.17
C GLY A 77 0.69 -7.65 -11.86
N ASP A 78 -0.06 -8.56 -11.23
CA ASP A 78 -1.24 -9.20 -11.79
C ASP A 78 -2.52 -8.99 -10.97
N PHE A 79 -2.42 -8.35 -9.79
CA PHE A 79 -3.58 -7.99 -8.98
C PHE A 79 -3.58 -6.53 -8.52
N LEU A 80 -4.77 -5.93 -8.52
CA LEU A 80 -5.10 -4.82 -7.62
C LEU A 80 -5.74 -5.39 -6.35
N ARG A 81 -5.15 -5.07 -5.19
CA ARG A 81 -5.58 -5.56 -3.88
C ARG A 81 -6.04 -4.43 -2.99
N VAL A 82 -7.05 -4.74 -2.18
CA VAL A 82 -7.34 -3.99 -0.95
C VAL A 82 -7.08 -4.91 0.22
N LYS A 83 -6.18 -4.53 1.12
CA LYS A 83 -5.87 -5.26 2.35
C LYS A 83 -6.14 -4.41 3.58
N ARG A 84 -6.55 -5.05 4.68
CA ARG A 84 -6.66 -4.45 6.01
C ARG A 84 -5.73 -5.17 6.97
N ALA A 85 -4.85 -4.43 7.63
CA ALA A 85 -3.96 -4.93 8.67
C ALA A 85 -4.42 -4.44 10.04
N THR A 86 -4.54 -5.35 11.01
CA THR A 86 -4.90 -5.06 12.41
C THR A 86 -4.36 -6.16 13.32
N GLY A 87 -3.93 -5.80 14.53
CA GLY A 87 -3.57 -6.78 15.58
C GLY A 87 -2.50 -7.81 15.18
N GLY A 88 -1.54 -7.42 14.34
CA GLY A 88 -0.44 -8.30 13.91
C GLY A 88 -0.75 -9.25 12.74
N SER A 89 -1.94 -9.14 12.13
CA SER A 89 -2.33 -9.89 10.93
C SER A 89 -2.88 -8.96 9.86
N TYR A 90 -3.09 -9.49 8.65
CA TYR A 90 -3.79 -8.80 7.58
C TYR A 90 -4.79 -9.73 6.88
N SER A 91 -5.82 -9.13 6.31
CA SER A 91 -6.79 -9.80 5.44
C SER A 91 -6.94 -9.07 4.12
N THR A 92 -7.22 -9.82 3.05
CA THR A 92 -7.58 -9.24 1.75
C THR A 92 -9.08 -8.95 1.74
N LEU A 93 -9.44 -7.68 1.59
CA LEU A 93 -10.82 -7.21 1.47
C LEU A 93 -11.33 -7.27 0.02
N ARG A 94 -10.43 -7.07 -0.95
CA ARG A 94 -10.77 -7.09 -2.39
C ARG A 94 -9.61 -7.57 -3.23
N THR A 95 -9.97 -8.27 -4.31
CA THR A 95 -9.09 -8.69 -5.39
C THR A 95 -9.69 -8.27 -6.72
N LEU A 96 -8.86 -7.71 -7.59
CA LEU A 96 -9.16 -7.48 -9.00
C LEU A 96 -7.96 -7.96 -9.81
N ASN A 97 -8.21 -8.72 -10.88
CA ASN A 97 -7.15 -9.04 -11.83
C ASN A 97 -6.65 -7.75 -12.50
N TRP A 98 -5.37 -7.71 -12.80
CA TRP A 98 -4.71 -6.55 -13.38
C TRP A 98 -3.73 -7.00 -14.47
N SER A 99 -3.63 -6.22 -15.54
CA SER A 99 -2.75 -6.52 -16.68
C SER A 99 -2.10 -5.28 -17.29
N GLU A 100 -2.24 -4.13 -16.63
CA GLU A 100 -1.70 -2.86 -17.12
C GLU A 100 -0.40 -2.50 -16.38
N ALA A 101 0.44 -1.67 -17.01
CA ALA A 101 1.76 -1.31 -16.46
C ALA A 101 1.72 -0.42 -15.21
N GLY A 102 0.58 0.24 -14.95
CA GLY A 102 0.42 1.14 -13.82
C GLY A 102 -1.03 1.48 -13.55
N ALA A 103 -1.32 1.97 -12.34
CA ALA A 103 -2.66 2.24 -11.86
C ALA A 103 -2.71 3.61 -11.16
N VAL A 104 -3.86 4.28 -11.27
CA VAL A 104 -4.21 5.42 -10.41
C VAL A 104 -4.96 4.87 -9.20
N ILE A 105 -4.35 4.98 -8.03
CA ILE A 105 -4.91 4.46 -6.79
C ILE A 105 -5.35 5.63 -5.92
N ARG A 106 -6.58 5.58 -5.41
CA ARG A 106 -7.14 6.59 -4.50
C ARG A 106 -7.76 5.93 -3.29
N ILE A 107 -7.46 6.48 -2.11
CA ILE A 107 -8.21 6.20 -0.88
C ILE A 107 -9.01 7.46 -0.53
N ARG A 108 -10.28 7.26 -0.17
CA ARG A 108 -11.15 8.31 0.37
C ARG A 108 -11.67 7.85 1.73
N ARG A 109 -11.45 8.67 2.74
CA ARG A 109 -12.13 8.58 4.03
C ARG A 109 -13.26 9.62 4.03
N ALA A 110 -14.47 9.16 4.32
CA ALA A 110 -15.71 9.94 4.43
C ALA A 110 -16.52 9.41 5.62
#